data_AF-M0JNL2-F1
#
_entry.id   AF-M0JNL2-F1
#
_cell.length_a   1.000
_cell.length_b   1.000
_cell.length_c   1.000
_cell.angle_alpha   90.00
_cell.angle_beta   90.00
_cell.angle_gamma   90.00
#
_symmetry.space_group_name_H-M   'P 1'
#
loop_
_entity.id
_entity.type
_entity.pdbx_description
1 polymer ?
#
loop_
_entity_poly.entity_id
_entity_poly.type
_entity_poly.pdbx_seq_one_letter_code
_entity_poly.pdbx_strand_id
1 'polypeptide(L)'
;MNHLDDNHLLLWRGTKQAQWAHFLANDIKIVLWNHEAIEDFRAVITGKRRENIPEKDLDLEQYNVEVKTWDDEHQLIEDLEPNAVNVVNVPGLEGDTEDTDYHMFFFRKKWVDIIDAVIQRSYGDFITLLMDEIGDIFPSQQQLRKPFYRIVRLLPPKLAQLRKNNAWFFGAAHSTHDTHYYFWKIKSNSIAYMAGANVKSQKSPGVNQDAVNKLDRGDIVMPGPDIEEIIPPNFMEELDWIPDDNARKLRLRWTSNASDLLNEGGEDGEEVNEQDVKTAVYRTVLSNLDEMREDDECEYDFSQKDMGRIIGKSQSSVSRLLRDAG
;
A
#
# COMPACT_ATOMS: atom_id res chain seq x y z
N MET A 1 8.08 -27.59 2.26
CA MET A 1 8.37 -26.21 2.72
C MET A 1 7.15 -25.76 3.51
N ASN A 2 7.36 -25.11 4.66
CA ASN A 2 6.29 -24.77 5.58
C ASN A 2 5.20 -23.99 4.85
N HIS A 3 4.00 -24.57 4.84
CA HIS A 3 2.76 -23.84 4.63
C HIS A 3 2.78 -22.60 5.54
N LEU A 4 2.16 -21.49 5.10
CA LEU A 4 1.83 -20.40 6.03
C LEU A 4 1.35 -21.04 7.34
N ASP A 5 1.89 -20.63 8.50
CA ASP A 5 1.38 -21.16 9.78
C ASP A 5 -0.15 -21.08 9.72
N ASP A 6 -0.88 -22.07 10.26
CA ASP A 6 -2.32 -22.30 9.99
C ASP A 6 -3.25 -21.08 10.20
N ASN A 7 -2.70 -20.03 10.80
CA ASN A 7 -3.31 -18.79 11.22
C ASN A 7 -2.75 -17.54 10.49
N HIS A 8 -1.64 -17.62 9.75
CA HIS A 8 -1.04 -16.44 9.11
C HIS A 8 -1.89 -15.94 7.93
N LEU A 9 -2.34 -14.69 8.04
CA LEU A 9 -3.03 -13.97 6.99
C LEU A 9 -2.05 -13.18 6.12
N LEU A 10 -2.11 -13.40 4.80
CA LEU A 10 -1.32 -12.65 3.83
C LEU A 10 -2.21 -11.73 3.03
N LEU A 11 -1.98 -10.42 3.14
CA LEU A 11 -2.67 -9.37 2.40
C LEU A 11 -1.73 -8.80 1.33
N TRP A 12 -2.03 -9.04 0.06
CA TRP A 12 -1.24 -8.56 -1.06
C TRP A 12 -1.95 -7.42 -1.79
N ARG A 13 -1.25 -6.33 -2.08
CA ARG A 13 -1.78 -5.24 -2.90
C ARG A 13 -1.94 -5.67 -4.35
N GLY A 14 -3.17 -5.68 -4.83
CA GLY A 14 -3.48 -5.92 -6.22
C GLY A 14 -2.95 -4.84 -7.16
N THR A 15 -2.51 -5.27 -8.35
CA THR A 15 -2.16 -4.39 -9.47
C THR A 15 -2.65 -5.03 -10.76
N LYS A 16 -2.70 -4.27 -11.87
CA LYS A 16 -3.00 -4.86 -13.19
C LYS A 16 -1.94 -5.86 -13.66
N GLN A 17 -0.78 -5.92 -12.99
CA GLN A 17 0.22 -6.94 -13.18
C GLN A 17 -0.05 -8.07 -12.18
N ALA A 18 -0.41 -9.25 -12.65
CA ALA A 18 -0.76 -10.38 -11.80
C ALA A 18 0.49 -11.11 -11.25
N GLN A 19 1.43 -10.39 -10.63
CA GLN A 19 2.66 -11.00 -10.08
C GLN A 19 2.36 -12.02 -8.97
N TRP A 20 1.25 -11.85 -8.25
CA TRP A 20 0.74 -12.82 -7.27
C TRP A 20 0.46 -14.20 -7.89
N ALA A 21 0.30 -14.31 -9.22
CA ALA A 21 0.02 -15.59 -9.86
C ALA A 21 1.19 -16.59 -9.72
N HIS A 22 2.41 -16.12 -9.40
CA HIS A 22 3.53 -17.00 -9.07
C HIS A 22 3.32 -17.82 -7.78
N PHE A 23 2.41 -17.42 -6.89
CA PHE A 23 2.06 -18.23 -5.72
C PHE A 23 1.24 -19.47 -6.09
N LEU A 24 0.49 -19.42 -7.20
CA LEU A 24 -0.24 -20.60 -7.71
C LEU A 24 0.73 -21.72 -8.12
N ALA A 25 1.94 -21.38 -8.59
CA ALA A 25 2.99 -22.33 -8.93
C ALA A 25 3.56 -23.08 -7.71
N ASN A 26 3.14 -22.68 -6.50
CA ASN A 26 3.51 -23.29 -5.24
C ASN A 26 2.28 -23.86 -4.50
N ASP A 27 1.17 -24.09 -5.21
CA ASP A 27 -0.09 -24.63 -4.66
C ASP A 27 -0.68 -23.77 -3.51
N ILE A 28 -0.48 -22.46 -3.58
CA ILE A 28 -1.05 -21.51 -2.61
C ILE A 28 -2.32 -20.91 -3.21
N LYS A 29 -3.45 -21.04 -2.49
CA LYS A 29 -4.74 -20.46 -2.88
C LYS A 29 -4.63 -18.93 -3.03
N ILE A 30 -5.30 -18.38 -4.03
CA ILE A 30 -5.47 -16.94 -4.19
C ILE A 30 -6.93 -16.57 -3.97
N VAL A 31 -7.16 -15.49 -3.21
CA VAL A 31 -8.47 -14.84 -3.10
C VAL A 31 -8.33 -13.40 -3.56
N LEU A 32 -8.97 -13.06 -4.67
CA LEU A 32 -9.03 -11.69 -5.20
C LEU A 32 -10.20 -10.95 -4.57
N TRP A 33 -9.91 -9.87 -3.86
CA TRP A 33 -10.87 -8.99 -3.23
C TRP A 33 -11.00 -7.70 -4.03
N ASN A 34 -12.02 -7.63 -4.88
CA ASN A 34 -12.31 -6.44 -5.68
C ASN A 34 -13.18 -5.46 -4.90
N HIS A 35 -12.75 -4.20 -4.80
CA HIS A 35 -13.63 -3.17 -4.27
C HIS A 35 -14.91 -3.08 -5.12
N GLU A 36 -16.06 -2.85 -4.51
CA GLU A 36 -17.37 -2.70 -5.18
C GLU A 36 -17.38 -1.71 -6.37
N ALA A 37 -16.50 -0.72 -6.38
CA ALA A 37 -16.38 0.26 -7.44
C ALA A 37 -15.68 -0.30 -8.69
N ILE A 38 -15.13 -1.51 -8.64
CA ILE A 38 -14.53 -2.21 -9.78
C ILE A 38 -15.63 -2.91 -10.57
N GLU A 39 -15.77 -2.53 -11.83
CA GLU A 39 -16.73 -3.06 -12.78
C GLU A 39 -16.01 -3.82 -13.91
N ASP A 40 -16.71 -4.72 -14.60
CA ASP A 40 -16.19 -5.48 -15.75
C ASP A 40 -14.81 -6.14 -15.53
N PHE A 41 -14.57 -6.70 -14.35
CA PHE A 41 -13.31 -7.36 -14.03
C PHE A 41 -13.06 -8.59 -14.92
N ARG A 42 -11.87 -8.65 -15.53
CA ARG A 42 -11.42 -9.76 -16.40
C ARG A 42 -9.93 -10.04 -16.22
N ALA A 43 -9.56 -11.30 -16.30
CA ALA A 43 -8.17 -11.72 -16.48
C ALA A 43 -7.91 -12.07 -17.93
N VAL A 44 -6.81 -11.56 -18.48
CA VAL A 44 -6.46 -11.75 -19.89
C VAL A 44 -4.98 -12.08 -20.05
N ILE A 45 -4.67 -12.99 -20.96
CA ILE A 45 -3.32 -13.18 -21.47
C ILE A 45 -3.12 -12.22 -22.64
N THR A 46 -2.11 -11.36 -22.51
CA THR A 46 -1.80 -10.32 -23.51
C THR A 46 -0.41 -10.55 -24.08
N GLY A 47 -0.19 -10.23 -25.36
CA GLY A 47 1.16 -10.20 -25.95
C GLY A 47 1.83 -8.84 -25.82
N LYS A 48 3.15 -8.81 -26.04
CA LYS A 48 3.89 -7.55 -26.25
C LYS A 48 3.28 -6.79 -27.42
N ARG A 49 3.16 -5.46 -27.26
CA ARG A 49 2.57 -4.52 -28.23
C ARG A 49 3.09 -4.65 -29.67
N ARG A 50 4.32 -5.17 -29.87
CA ARG A 50 4.94 -5.35 -31.19
C ARG A 50 4.71 -6.71 -31.83
N GLU A 51 4.15 -7.67 -31.09
CA GLU A 51 4.05 -9.06 -31.51
C GLU A 51 2.66 -9.45 -32.01
N ASN A 52 1.67 -8.54 -31.98
CA ASN A 52 0.30 -8.72 -32.47
C ASN A 52 -0.37 -10.03 -32.00
N ILE A 53 -0.03 -10.50 -30.80
CA ILE A 53 -0.66 -11.69 -30.23
C ILE A 53 -2.05 -11.28 -29.71
N PRO A 54 -3.12 -11.96 -30.14
CA PRO A 54 -4.47 -11.64 -29.70
C PRO A 54 -4.61 -11.85 -28.19
N GLU A 55 -5.41 -10.99 -27.55
CA GLU A 55 -5.78 -11.17 -26.15
C GLU A 55 -6.64 -12.43 -26.01
N LYS A 56 -6.43 -13.18 -24.92
CA LYS A 56 -7.22 -14.36 -24.56
C LYS A 56 -7.78 -14.19 -23.16
N ASP A 57 -9.10 -14.22 -23.03
CA ASP A 57 -9.77 -14.24 -21.74
C ASP A 57 -9.42 -15.51 -20.96
N LEU A 58 -9.27 -15.35 -19.65
CA LEU A 58 -8.94 -16.42 -18.73
C LEU A 58 -9.99 -16.48 -17.62
N ASP A 59 -10.56 -17.66 -17.44
CA ASP A 59 -11.43 -17.97 -16.32
C ASP A 59 -10.56 -18.37 -15.12
N LEU A 60 -10.39 -17.45 -14.17
CA LEU A 60 -9.50 -17.62 -13.02
C LEU A 60 -10.00 -18.70 -12.04
N GLU A 61 -11.31 -18.91 -11.93
CA GLU A 61 -11.89 -19.87 -10.98
C GLU A 61 -11.47 -21.31 -11.29
N GLN A 62 -11.12 -21.61 -12.56
CA GLN A 62 -10.58 -22.90 -12.98
C GLN A 62 -9.19 -23.20 -12.41
N TYR A 63 -8.51 -22.19 -11.83
CA TYR A 63 -7.11 -22.25 -11.41
C TYR A 63 -6.91 -21.93 -9.92
N ASN A 64 -7.88 -22.31 -9.07
CA ASN A 64 -7.82 -22.09 -7.61
C ASN A 64 -7.68 -20.61 -7.20
N VAL A 65 -8.28 -19.73 -8.00
CA VAL A 65 -8.40 -18.31 -7.71
C VAL A 65 -9.86 -17.98 -7.47
N GLU A 66 -10.19 -17.58 -6.25
CA GLU A 66 -11.53 -17.13 -5.90
C GLU A 66 -11.65 -15.62 -6.09
N VAL A 67 -12.78 -15.14 -6.62
CA VAL A 67 -13.02 -13.70 -6.83
C VAL A 67 -14.19 -13.27 -5.95
N LYS A 68 -13.94 -12.32 -5.06
CA LYS A 68 -14.90 -11.74 -4.12
C LYS A 68 -14.98 -10.24 -4.28
N THR A 69 -16.06 -9.67 -3.75
CA THR A 69 -16.30 -8.23 -3.69
C THR A 69 -16.32 -7.76 -2.25
N TRP A 70 -15.85 -6.53 -1.99
CA TRP A 70 -15.94 -5.87 -0.69
C TRP A 70 -16.29 -4.38 -0.85
N ASP A 71 -16.93 -3.81 0.15
CA ASP A 71 -17.34 -2.40 0.24
C ASP A 71 -16.83 -1.72 1.53
N ASP A 72 -16.68 -2.50 2.60
CA ASP A 72 -16.19 -2.07 3.91
C ASP A 72 -14.81 -2.67 4.25
N GLU A 73 -13.90 -1.82 4.76
CA GLU A 73 -12.53 -2.22 5.08
C GLU A 73 -12.44 -3.12 6.32
N HIS A 74 -13.32 -2.96 7.31
CA HIS A 74 -13.31 -3.81 8.51
C HIS A 74 -13.77 -5.22 8.17
N GLN A 75 -14.87 -5.32 7.43
CA GLN A 75 -15.37 -6.59 6.94
C GLN A 75 -14.32 -7.28 6.06
N LEU A 76 -13.67 -6.56 5.14
CA LEU A 76 -12.58 -7.12 4.32
C LEU A 76 -11.49 -7.77 5.19
N ILE A 77 -11.06 -7.11 6.27
CA ILE A 77 -10.01 -7.62 7.15
C ILE A 77 -10.48 -8.82 7.98
N GLU A 78 -11.74 -8.84 8.42
CA GLU A 78 -12.32 -9.97 9.16
C GLU A 78 -12.55 -11.21 8.27
N ASP A 79 -12.85 -10.99 6.99
CA ASP A 79 -13.18 -12.05 6.02
C ASP A 79 -11.94 -12.60 5.26
N LEU A 80 -10.73 -12.07 5.54
CA LEU A 80 -9.50 -12.58 4.92
C LEU A 80 -9.31 -14.07 5.20
N GLU A 81 -8.93 -14.81 4.17
CA GLU A 81 -8.75 -16.25 4.30
C GLU A 81 -7.36 -16.61 4.81
N PRO A 82 -7.24 -17.46 5.84
CA PRO A 82 -5.97 -18.04 6.25
C PRO A 82 -5.45 -19.00 5.18
N ASN A 83 -4.13 -19.18 5.13
CA ASN A 83 -3.45 -20.06 4.17
C ASN A 83 -3.69 -19.69 2.69
N ALA A 84 -4.11 -18.46 2.43
CA ALA A 84 -4.29 -17.91 1.10
C ALA A 84 -3.54 -16.59 0.93
N VAL A 85 -3.23 -16.25 -0.32
CA VAL A 85 -2.82 -14.88 -0.68
C VAL A 85 -4.08 -14.07 -0.97
N ASN A 86 -4.45 -13.18 -0.06
CA ASN A 86 -5.59 -12.29 -0.22
C ASN A 86 -5.14 -11.06 -1.00
N VAL A 87 -5.44 -11.01 -2.30
CA VAL A 87 -5.05 -9.91 -3.19
C VAL A 87 -6.16 -8.87 -3.23
N VAL A 88 -5.90 -7.66 -2.73
CA VAL A 88 -6.90 -6.59 -2.67
C VAL A 88 -6.73 -5.62 -3.82
N ASN A 89 -7.73 -5.53 -4.68
CA ASN A 89 -7.79 -4.57 -5.78
C ASN A 89 -8.59 -3.34 -5.35
N VAL A 90 -7.94 -2.17 -5.37
CA VAL A 90 -8.55 -0.86 -5.18
C VAL A 90 -8.41 -0.09 -6.51
N PRO A 91 -9.49 0.50 -7.05
CA PRO A 91 -9.40 1.29 -8.29
C PRO A 91 -8.63 2.60 -8.07
N GLY A 92 -8.17 3.20 -9.18
CA GLY A 92 -7.74 4.60 -9.20
C GLY A 92 -6.27 4.89 -9.45
N LEU A 93 -5.41 3.89 -9.70
CA LEU A 93 -4.02 4.11 -10.10
C LEU A 93 -3.77 4.18 -11.60
N GLU A 94 -4.67 3.62 -12.39
CA GLU A 94 -4.50 3.54 -13.85
C GLU A 94 -5.85 3.77 -14.54
N GLY A 95 -6.13 5.03 -14.87
CA GLY A 95 -7.20 5.44 -15.77
C GLY A 95 -6.66 6.43 -16.80
N ASP A 96 -6.97 6.22 -18.08
CA ASP A 96 -6.71 7.16 -19.20
C ASP A 96 -7.73 8.33 -19.18
N THR A 97 -8.09 8.81 -17.98
CA THR A 97 -9.10 9.85 -17.80
C THR A 97 -8.44 11.16 -17.38
N GLU A 98 -9.05 12.29 -17.75
CA GLU A 98 -8.63 13.68 -17.43
C GLU A 98 -8.59 13.99 -15.90
N ASP A 99 -8.80 12.95 -15.09
CA ASP A 99 -9.40 12.94 -13.77
C ASP A 99 -8.57 12.09 -12.79
N THR A 100 -7.28 11.94 -13.11
CA THR A 100 -6.33 11.06 -12.41
C THR A 100 -6.20 11.40 -10.91
N ASP A 101 -6.40 12.66 -10.54
CA ASP A 101 -6.17 13.13 -9.18
C ASP A 101 -7.21 12.60 -8.17
N TYR A 102 -8.51 12.59 -8.47
CA TYR A 102 -9.50 12.05 -7.52
C TYR A 102 -9.38 10.53 -7.41
N HIS A 103 -9.13 9.85 -8.53
CA HIS A 103 -8.94 8.40 -8.56
C HIS A 103 -7.74 7.99 -7.69
N MET A 104 -6.62 8.71 -7.78
CA MET A 104 -5.47 8.50 -6.92
C MET A 104 -5.77 8.84 -5.45
N PHE A 105 -6.64 9.81 -5.18
CA PHE A 105 -7.05 10.15 -3.82
C PHE A 105 -7.86 9.01 -3.21
N PHE A 106 -8.87 8.53 -3.93
CA PHE A 106 -9.70 7.39 -3.56
C PHE A 106 -8.81 6.17 -3.25
N PHE A 107 -7.92 5.81 -4.18
CA PHE A 107 -6.98 4.70 -4.01
C PHE A 107 -6.20 4.80 -2.70
N ARG A 108 -5.58 5.96 -2.46
CA ARG A 108 -4.74 6.17 -1.27
C ARG A 108 -5.56 6.16 0.01
N LYS A 109 -6.75 6.80 0.00
CA LYS A 109 -7.65 6.87 1.16
C LYS A 109 -8.07 5.46 1.56
N LYS A 110 -8.53 4.66 0.61
CA LYS A 110 -8.94 3.27 0.85
C LYS A 110 -7.82 2.42 1.45
N TRP A 111 -6.57 2.57 0.96
CA TRP A 111 -5.45 1.88 1.60
C TRP A 111 -5.12 2.37 3.01
N VAL A 112 -5.35 3.66 3.32
CA VAL A 112 -5.23 4.16 4.70
C VAL A 112 -6.29 3.53 5.60
N ASP A 113 -7.51 3.37 5.09
CA ASP A 113 -8.64 2.79 5.82
C ASP A 113 -8.44 1.28 6.03
N ILE A 114 -7.94 0.56 5.02
CA ILE A 114 -7.53 -0.85 5.15
C ILE A 114 -6.46 -1.01 6.24
N ILE A 115 -5.44 -0.15 6.25
CA ILE A 115 -4.41 -0.16 7.30
C ILE A 115 -5.02 0.11 8.67
N ASP A 116 -6.02 1.00 8.75
CA ASP A 116 -6.72 1.31 9.99
C ASP A 116 -7.55 0.12 10.49
N ALA A 117 -8.28 -0.55 9.59
CA ALA A 117 -9.03 -1.76 9.89
C ALA A 117 -8.11 -2.88 10.42
N VAL A 118 -6.91 -3.04 9.84
CA VAL A 118 -5.89 -3.97 10.38
C VAL A 118 -5.45 -3.58 11.80
N ILE A 119 -5.36 -2.30 12.12
CA ILE A 119 -4.96 -1.84 13.46
C ILE A 119 -6.08 -2.07 14.47
N GLN A 120 -7.32 -1.83 14.08
CA GLN A 120 -8.49 -1.83 14.96
C GLN A 120 -9.14 -3.21 15.14
N ARG A 121 -8.61 -4.25 14.47
CA ARG A 121 -9.11 -5.60 14.58
C ARG A 121 -9.21 -6.06 16.04
N SER A 122 -10.37 -6.59 16.40
CA SER A 122 -10.70 -6.97 17.78
C SER A 122 -10.06 -8.30 18.20
N TYR A 123 -9.71 -9.11 17.22
CA TYR A 123 -8.96 -10.36 17.31
C TYR A 123 -8.16 -10.48 16.02
N GLY A 124 -7.19 -11.39 15.99
CA GLY A 124 -6.60 -11.72 14.71
C GLY A 124 -5.22 -12.29 14.85
N ASP A 125 -5.04 -13.33 14.07
CA ASP A 125 -3.75 -13.93 13.82
C ASP A 125 -2.77 -12.93 13.21
N PHE A 126 -1.53 -13.33 13.07
CA PHE A 126 -0.53 -12.46 12.48
C PHE A 126 -0.91 -12.08 11.03
N ILE A 127 -0.85 -10.80 10.64
CA ILE A 127 -1.08 -10.34 9.26
C ILE A 127 0.23 -9.84 8.65
N THR A 128 0.55 -10.27 7.44
CA THR A 128 1.58 -9.63 6.61
C THR A 128 0.92 -8.86 5.47
N LEU A 129 1.18 -7.55 5.41
CA LEU A 129 0.80 -6.68 4.31
C LEU A 129 1.97 -6.57 3.33
N LEU A 130 1.74 -6.97 2.08
CA LEU A 130 2.69 -6.91 0.98
C LEU A 130 2.21 -5.89 -0.06
N MET A 131 3.04 -4.88 -0.30
CA MET A 131 2.72 -3.76 -1.18
C MET A 131 3.72 -3.68 -2.30
N ASP A 132 3.35 -4.17 -3.48
CA ASP A 132 4.08 -3.84 -4.69
C ASP A 132 3.94 -2.33 -4.98
N GLU A 133 4.95 -1.72 -5.60
CA GLU A 133 5.02 -0.28 -5.92
C GLU A 133 4.57 0.67 -4.79
N ILE A 134 5.25 0.59 -3.65
CA ILE A 134 4.93 1.37 -2.45
C ILE A 134 4.93 2.90 -2.67
N GLY A 135 5.59 3.39 -3.74
CA GLY A 135 5.55 4.78 -4.16
C GLY A 135 4.14 5.28 -4.54
N ASP A 136 3.23 4.38 -4.91
CA ASP A 136 1.84 4.76 -5.21
C ASP A 136 1.09 5.26 -3.97
N ILE A 137 1.32 4.61 -2.83
CA ILE A 137 0.73 4.96 -1.53
C ILE A 137 1.59 6.01 -0.80
N PHE A 138 2.91 5.86 -0.87
CA PHE A 138 3.89 6.73 -0.22
C PHE A 138 4.75 7.44 -1.27
N PRO A 139 4.17 8.32 -2.11
CA PRO A 139 4.93 9.03 -3.13
C PRO A 139 6.02 9.91 -2.51
N SER A 140 7.09 10.08 -3.25
CA SER A 140 8.15 11.01 -2.87
C SER A 140 7.61 12.44 -2.66
N GLN A 141 8.33 13.25 -1.89
CA GLN A 141 7.95 14.64 -1.63
C GLN A 141 7.82 15.48 -2.92
N GLN A 142 8.52 15.08 -3.98
CA GLN A 142 8.45 15.76 -5.28
C GLN A 142 7.17 15.39 -6.07
N GLN A 143 6.62 14.20 -5.83
CA GLN A 143 5.39 13.71 -6.46
C GLN A 143 4.13 14.07 -5.65
N LEU A 144 4.28 14.52 -4.41
CA LEU A 144 3.19 14.94 -3.53
C LEU A 144 2.59 16.29 -3.96
N ARG A 145 1.50 16.25 -4.74
CA ARG A 145 0.65 17.42 -5.02
C ARG A 145 -0.40 17.63 -3.90
N LYS A 146 -1.00 18.82 -3.81
CA LYS A 146 -2.21 19.01 -2.98
C LYS A 146 -3.41 18.36 -3.68
N PRO A 147 -4.39 17.77 -2.96
CA PRO A 147 -4.52 17.65 -1.49
C PRO A 147 -3.82 16.43 -0.88
N PHE A 148 -3.15 15.61 -1.69
CA PHE A 148 -2.57 14.30 -1.31
C PHE A 148 -1.60 14.32 -0.13
N TYR A 149 -0.94 15.45 0.11
CA TYR A 149 -0.08 15.63 1.29
C TYR A 149 -0.79 15.34 2.62
N ARG A 150 -2.13 15.44 2.67
CA ARG A 150 -2.92 15.21 3.88
C ARG A 150 -3.05 13.73 4.20
N ILE A 151 -3.38 12.90 3.22
CA ILE A 151 -3.52 11.45 3.41
C ILE A 151 -2.18 10.83 3.80
N VAL A 152 -1.09 11.20 3.11
CA VAL A 152 0.24 10.66 3.38
C VAL A 152 0.77 11.03 4.78
N ARG A 153 0.21 12.07 5.41
CA ARG A 153 0.51 12.42 6.81
C ARG A 153 -0.21 11.55 7.84
N LEU A 154 -1.31 10.90 7.49
CA LEU A 154 -2.05 10.00 8.39
C LEU A 154 -1.34 8.65 8.53
N LEU A 155 -0.61 8.22 7.50
CA LEU A 155 -0.01 6.89 7.43
C LEU A 155 1.08 6.64 8.48
N PRO A 156 2.04 7.54 8.77
CA PRO A 156 3.16 7.16 9.62
C PRO A 156 2.82 6.87 11.09
N PRO A 157 1.86 7.56 11.74
CA PRO A 157 1.32 7.14 13.02
C PRO A 157 0.67 5.76 12.95
N LYS A 158 -0.16 5.49 11.93
CA LYS A 158 -0.81 4.19 11.74
C LYS A 158 0.20 3.06 11.55
N LEU A 159 1.23 3.24 10.71
CA LEU A 159 2.30 2.26 10.54
C LEU A 159 3.04 1.93 11.85
N ALA A 160 3.12 2.87 12.80
CA ALA A 160 3.74 2.63 14.10
C ALA A 160 2.91 1.67 14.97
N GLN A 161 1.59 1.62 14.76
CA GLN A 161 0.68 0.76 15.50
C GLN A 161 0.64 -0.67 14.96
N LEU A 162 1.02 -0.91 13.70
CA LEU A 162 0.97 -2.25 13.09
C LEU A 162 1.71 -3.30 13.91
N ARG A 163 2.92 -2.99 14.39
CA ARG A 163 3.70 -3.93 15.21
C ARG A 163 3.00 -4.28 16.53
N LYS A 164 2.32 -3.32 17.17
CA LYS A 164 1.57 -3.56 18.42
C LYS A 164 0.34 -4.43 18.18
N ASN A 165 -0.16 -4.44 16.94
CA ASN A 165 -1.35 -5.17 16.52
C ASN A 165 -1.00 -6.38 15.64
N ASN A 166 0.13 -7.05 15.89
CA ASN A 166 0.56 -8.29 15.19
C ASN A 166 0.52 -8.20 13.65
N ALA A 167 0.87 -7.05 13.10
CA ALA A 167 0.92 -6.84 11.66
C ALA A 167 2.31 -6.40 11.20
N TRP A 168 2.81 -7.01 10.12
CA TRP A 168 4.00 -6.53 9.40
C TRP A 168 3.63 -5.92 8.07
N PHE A 169 4.48 -5.00 7.63
CA PHE A 169 4.31 -4.27 6.39
C PHE A 169 5.59 -4.34 5.58
N PHE A 170 5.49 -4.84 4.36
CA PHE A 170 6.57 -4.88 3.38
C PHE A 170 6.14 -4.10 2.14
N GLY A 171 7.04 -3.28 1.63
CA GLY A 171 6.83 -2.50 0.41
C GLY A 171 7.97 -2.71 -0.56
N ALA A 172 7.65 -2.92 -1.83
CA ALA A 172 8.61 -2.93 -2.93
C ALA A 172 8.57 -1.59 -3.67
N ALA A 173 9.73 -1.07 -4.06
CA ALA A 173 9.85 0.08 -4.95
C ALA A 173 11.12 -0.05 -5.78
N HIS A 174 11.10 0.52 -6.98
CA HIS A 174 12.28 0.63 -7.84
C HIS A 174 13.39 1.51 -7.26
N SER A 175 13.03 2.54 -6.49
CA SER A 175 13.99 3.40 -5.84
C SER A 175 13.48 4.02 -4.53
N THR A 176 14.40 4.25 -3.60
CA THR A 176 14.17 5.14 -2.44
C THR A 176 13.86 6.58 -2.85
N HIS A 177 14.06 6.96 -4.11
CA HIS A 177 13.62 8.25 -4.67
C HIS A 177 12.12 8.32 -4.91
N ASP A 178 11.47 7.20 -5.19
CA ASP A 178 10.05 7.15 -5.55
C ASP A 178 9.17 7.08 -4.30
N THR A 179 9.78 6.75 -3.16
CA THR A 179 9.10 6.60 -1.88
C THR A 179 9.34 7.78 -0.94
N HIS A 180 8.32 8.14 -0.15
CA HIS A 180 8.38 9.18 0.85
C HIS A 180 9.52 8.94 1.87
N TYR A 181 10.37 9.94 2.10
CA TYR A 181 11.55 9.84 2.96
C TYR A 181 11.23 9.29 4.36
N TYR A 182 10.14 9.76 4.96
CA TYR A 182 9.76 9.34 6.30
C TYR A 182 9.39 7.85 6.36
N PHE A 183 8.81 7.29 5.30
CA PHE A 183 8.48 5.86 5.27
C PHE A 183 9.76 5.03 5.30
N TRP A 184 10.58 5.14 4.24
CA TRP A 184 11.71 4.24 4.06
C TRP A 184 12.85 4.48 5.05
N LYS A 185 13.03 5.71 5.57
CA LYS A 185 14.14 6.02 6.49
C LYS A 185 13.77 5.96 7.97
N ILE A 186 12.53 6.30 8.32
CA ILE A 186 12.12 6.47 9.73
C ILE A 186 11.22 5.33 10.21
N LYS A 187 10.32 4.83 9.35
CA LYS A 187 9.34 3.79 9.74
C LYS A 187 9.71 2.38 9.29
N SER A 188 10.52 2.22 8.25
CA SER A 188 11.04 0.91 7.85
C SER A 188 12.15 0.45 8.79
N ASN A 189 11.99 -0.74 9.37
CA ASN A 189 13.00 -1.35 10.24
C ASN A 189 14.18 -1.94 9.46
N SER A 190 13.95 -2.32 8.20
CA SER A 190 14.94 -2.95 7.33
C SER A 190 14.68 -2.56 5.88
N ILE A 191 15.74 -2.57 5.07
CA ILE A 191 15.67 -2.30 3.63
C ILE A 191 16.50 -3.35 2.92
N ALA A 192 15.86 -4.13 2.06
CA ALA A 192 16.53 -5.06 1.15
C ALA A 192 16.83 -4.36 -0.18
N TYR A 193 18.06 -4.51 -0.68
CA TYR A 193 18.48 -4.02 -1.99
C TYR A 193 18.68 -5.20 -2.93
N MET A 194 17.99 -5.19 -4.07
CA MET A 194 18.15 -6.17 -5.13
C MET A 194 19.08 -5.65 -6.23
N ALA A 195 19.51 -6.53 -7.13
CA ALA A 195 20.28 -6.16 -8.32
C ALA A 195 19.67 -4.98 -9.08
N GLY A 196 20.50 -3.97 -9.39
CA GLY A 196 20.08 -2.75 -10.09
C GLY A 196 19.38 -1.69 -9.23
N ALA A 197 19.21 -1.92 -7.92
CA ALA A 197 18.64 -0.92 -7.04
C ALA A 197 19.56 0.31 -6.87
N ASN A 198 18.96 1.50 -6.82
CA ASN A 198 19.68 2.76 -6.59
C ASN A 198 19.86 3.02 -5.08
N VAL A 199 21.07 2.84 -4.57
CA VAL A 199 21.48 3.03 -3.17
C VAL A 199 21.94 4.46 -2.93
N LYS A 200 21.38 5.11 -1.89
CA LYS A 200 21.95 6.36 -1.35
C LYS A 200 22.86 6.06 -0.18
N SER A 201 24.15 5.85 -0.44
CA SER A 201 25.16 5.58 0.60
C SER A 201 25.13 6.57 1.77
N GLN A 202 24.84 7.85 1.51
CA GLN A 202 24.69 8.89 2.55
C GLN A 202 23.49 8.68 3.49
N LYS A 203 22.46 7.96 3.03
CA LYS A 203 21.20 7.75 3.76
C LYS A 203 20.98 6.29 4.15
N SER A 204 21.76 5.37 3.59
CA SER A 204 21.75 3.93 3.84
C SER A 204 23.14 3.48 4.31
N PRO A 205 23.57 3.89 5.51
CA PRO A 205 24.87 3.49 6.03
C PRO A 205 24.93 1.97 6.14
N GLY A 206 25.97 1.36 5.58
CA GLY A 206 26.16 -0.10 5.57
C GLY A 206 25.99 -0.78 4.22
N VAL A 207 25.38 -0.13 3.22
CA VAL A 207 25.29 -0.67 1.85
C VAL A 207 25.91 0.32 0.85
N ASN A 208 26.89 -0.15 0.08
CA ASN A 208 27.51 0.61 -1.02
C ASN A 208 26.80 0.25 -2.34
N GLN A 209 26.60 1.23 -3.23
CA GLN A 209 26.14 1.01 -4.60
C GLN A 209 27.00 -0.03 -5.33
N ASP A 210 28.32 -0.04 -5.10
CA ASP A 210 29.21 -1.04 -5.72
C ASP A 210 28.91 -2.47 -5.30
N ALA A 211 28.36 -2.69 -4.10
CA ALA A 211 27.96 -4.02 -3.64
C ALA A 211 26.67 -4.45 -4.34
N VAL A 212 25.70 -3.54 -4.47
CA VAL A 212 24.42 -3.79 -5.16
C VAL A 212 24.60 -4.00 -6.66
N ASN A 213 25.54 -3.29 -7.29
CA ASN A 213 25.85 -3.44 -8.72
C ASN A 213 26.49 -4.80 -9.07
N LYS A 214 26.97 -5.56 -8.08
CA LYS A 214 27.56 -6.89 -8.26
C LYS A 214 26.58 -8.03 -8.00
N LEU A 215 25.36 -7.71 -7.58
CA LEU A 215 24.32 -8.70 -7.33
C LEU A 215 23.84 -9.30 -8.64
N ASP A 216 23.72 -10.63 -8.67
CA ASP A 216 23.04 -11.34 -9.74
C ASP A 216 21.52 -11.29 -9.53
N ARG A 217 20.77 -11.73 -10.55
CA ARG A 217 19.31 -11.74 -10.47
C ARG A 217 18.84 -12.70 -9.37
N GLY A 218 18.16 -12.15 -8.37
CA GLY A 218 17.66 -12.90 -7.21
C GLY A 218 18.47 -12.62 -5.95
N ASP A 219 19.68 -12.08 -6.08
CA ASP A 219 20.50 -11.73 -4.93
C ASP A 219 19.98 -10.47 -4.23
N ILE A 220 20.15 -10.45 -2.91
CA ILE A 220 19.69 -9.38 -2.03
C ILE A 220 20.83 -8.99 -1.08
N VAL A 221 20.98 -7.69 -0.83
CA VAL A 221 21.81 -7.15 0.26
C VAL A 221 20.94 -6.40 1.26
N MET A 222 21.10 -6.72 2.54
CA MET A 222 20.44 -6.03 3.65
C MET A 222 21.49 -5.39 4.58
N PRO A 223 21.30 -4.14 5.04
CA PRO A 223 22.12 -3.57 6.10
C PRO A 223 21.76 -4.22 7.45
N GLY A 224 22.72 -4.91 8.06
CA GLY A 224 22.55 -5.55 9.38
C GLY A 224 23.71 -6.48 9.74
N PRO A 225 23.79 -6.96 11.00
CA PRO A 225 24.86 -7.85 11.46
C PRO A 225 24.77 -9.27 10.88
N ASP A 226 23.60 -9.69 10.39
CA ASP A 226 23.37 -11.03 9.86
C ASP A 226 22.97 -10.92 8.38
N ILE A 227 23.95 -11.03 7.49
CA ILE A 227 23.71 -11.25 6.06
C ILE A 227 23.51 -12.75 5.89
N GLU A 228 22.27 -13.21 5.97
CA GLU A 228 21.94 -14.53 5.43
C GLU A 228 21.70 -14.41 3.93
N GLU A 229 22.37 -15.26 3.15
CA GLU A 229 22.08 -15.43 1.73
C GLU A 229 20.66 -15.98 1.62
N ILE A 230 19.71 -15.13 1.22
CA ILE A 230 18.35 -15.56 0.93
C ILE A 230 18.38 -16.25 -0.43
N ILE A 231 18.40 -17.58 -0.42
CA ILE A 231 18.25 -18.37 -1.64
C ILE A 231 16.84 -18.13 -2.18
N PRO A 232 16.67 -17.68 -3.43
CA PRO A 232 15.36 -17.48 -4.01
C PRO A 232 14.57 -18.80 -3.99
N PRO A 233 13.24 -18.76 -3.75
CA PRO A 233 12.44 -19.97 -3.74
C PRO A 233 12.54 -20.66 -5.11
N ASN A 234 12.75 -21.98 -5.09
CA ASN A 234 12.57 -22.79 -6.29
C ASN A 234 11.06 -22.86 -6.56
N PHE A 235 10.62 -22.27 -7.68
CA PHE A 235 9.25 -22.46 -8.16
C PHE A 235 9.04 -23.95 -8.44
N MET A 236 8.08 -24.56 -7.75
CA MET A 236 7.92 -26.02 -7.79
C MET A 236 7.24 -26.50 -9.08
N GLU A 237 6.40 -25.68 -9.71
CA GLU A 237 5.65 -26.05 -10.92
C GLU A 237 5.62 -24.95 -11.99
N GLU A 238 5.78 -25.34 -13.25
CA GLU A 238 5.43 -24.48 -14.39
C GLU A 238 3.91 -24.51 -14.57
N LEU A 239 3.26 -23.33 -14.48
CA LEU A 239 1.82 -23.21 -14.73
C LEU A 239 1.58 -23.15 -16.25
N ASP A 240 1.04 -24.22 -16.83
CA ASP A 240 0.84 -24.38 -18.27
C ASP A 240 0.00 -23.27 -18.94
N TRP A 241 -0.88 -22.63 -18.17
CA TRP A 241 -1.73 -21.54 -18.59
C TRP A 241 -1.12 -20.14 -18.38
N ILE A 242 -0.06 -20.01 -17.54
CA ILE A 242 0.72 -18.78 -17.43
C ILE A 242 1.88 -18.88 -18.43
N PRO A 243 1.97 -17.97 -19.41
CA PRO A 243 3.06 -18.03 -20.37
C PRO A 243 4.42 -17.87 -19.68
N ASP A 244 5.32 -18.83 -19.90
CA ASP A 244 6.72 -18.79 -19.44
C ASP A 244 7.64 -18.05 -20.43
N ASP A 245 7.08 -17.51 -21.52
CA ASP A 245 7.85 -16.71 -22.47
C ASP A 245 7.79 -15.20 -22.14
N ASN A 246 8.89 -14.50 -22.43
CA ASN A 246 8.95 -13.05 -22.28
C ASN A 246 7.97 -12.30 -23.19
N ALA A 247 7.25 -12.98 -24.09
CA ALA A 247 6.39 -12.41 -25.13
C ALA A 247 4.95 -12.17 -24.63
N ARG A 248 4.46 -12.99 -23.70
CA ARG A 248 3.10 -12.91 -23.17
C ARG A 248 3.09 -12.60 -21.66
N LYS A 249 2.00 -11.99 -21.18
CA LYS A 249 1.81 -11.64 -19.77
C LYS A 249 0.35 -11.79 -19.37
N LEU A 250 0.13 -12.34 -18.18
CA LEU A 250 -1.16 -12.26 -17.50
C LEU A 250 -1.40 -10.82 -17.02
N ARG A 251 -2.57 -10.27 -17.36
CA ARG A 251 -3.00 -8.93 -16.97
C ARG A 251 -4.41 -8.99 -16.41
N LEU A 252 -4.67 -8.14 -15.45
CA LEU A 252 -6.02 -7.86 -14.99
C LEU A 252 -6.55 -6.61 -15.68
N ARG A 253 -7.82 -6.64 -16.05
CA ARG A 253 -8.54 -5.54 -16.69
C ARG A 253 -9.82 -5.30 -15.91
N TRP A 254 -10.17 -4.03 -15.75
CA TRP A 254 -11.43 -3.63 -15.17
C TRP A 254 -11.72 -2.19 -15.55
N THR A 255 -13.00 -1.85 -15.51
CA THR A 255 -13.50 -0.47 -15.42
C THR A 255 -13.76 -0.16 -13.95
N SER A 256 -13.95 1.10 -13.61
CA SER A 256 -14.33 1.44 -12.24
C SER A 256 -15.08 2.74 -12.16
N ASN A 257 -16.06 2.79 -11.26
CA ASN A 257 -16.84 3.97 -10.94
C ASN A 257 -16.54 4.42 -9.50
N ALA A 258 -15.30 4.82 -9.25
CA ALA A 258 -14.86 5.25 -7.93
C ALA A 258 -15.43 6.63 -7.58
N SER A 259 -15.99 6.77 -6.37
CA SER A 259 -16.56 8.04 -5.89
C SER A 259 -15.51 9.16 -5.86
N ASP A 260 -15.93 10.35 -6.26
CA ASP A 260 -15.12 11.55 -6.15
C ASP A 260 -15.17 12.10 -4.71
N LEU A 261 -14.35 11.50 -3.84
CA LEU A 261 -14.20 11.91 -2.45
C LEU A 261 -13.62 13.34 -2.30
N LEU A 262 -13.19 13.99 -3.39
CA LEU A 262 -12.76 15.39 -3.39
C LEU A 262 -13.91 16.36 -3.64
N ASN A 263 -15.12 15.89 -3.98
CA ASN A 263 -16.28 16.72 -4.29
C ASN A 263 -17.57 16.32 -3.55
N GLU A 264 -17.55 15.31 -2.67
CA GLU A 264 -18.70 14.93 -1.81
C GLU A 264 -19.12 16.01 -0.78
N GLY A 265 -18.54 17.21 -0.85
CA GLY A 265 -19.00 18.41 -0.18
C GLY A 265 -19.97 19.25 -1.03
N GLY A 266 -21.17 18.73 -1.31
CA GLY A 266 -22.34 19.54 -1.70
C GLY A 266 -22.71 19.58 -3.18
N GLU A 267 -24.01 19.40 -3.45
CA GLU A 267 -24.68 19.51 -4.76
C GLU A 267 -24.58 20.91 -5.42
N ASP A 268 -23.89 21.87 -4.79
CA ASP A 268 -23.70 23.24 -5.27
C ASP A 268 -22.23 23.57 -5.57
N GLY A 269 -21.38 22.60 -5.93
CA GLY A 269 -20.02 22.89 -6.41
C GLY A 269 -19.21 23.82 -5.48
N GLU A 270 -19.45 23.74 -4.17
CA GLU A 270 -18.55 24.34 -3.20
C GLU A 270 -17.30 23.47 -3.18
N GLU A 271 -16.16 24.07 -3.58
CA GLU A 271 -14.82 23.50 -3.37
C GLU A 271 -14.81 22.80 -2.01
N VAL A 272 -14.42 21.52 -1.94
CA VAL A 272 -14.28 20.80 -0.66
C VAL A 272 -13.64 21.74 0.34
N ASN A 273 -14.47 22.17 1.30
CA ASN A 273 -14.13 23.32 2.10
C ASN A 273 -12.84 22.96 2.80
N GLU A 274 -11.79 23.73 2.54
CA GLU A 274 -10.47 23.44 3.07
C GLU A 274 -10.53 23.27 4.60
N GLN A 275 -11.53 23.90 5.23
CA GLN A 275 -11.88 23.83 6.63
C GLN A 275 -12.46 22.47 7.08
N ASP A 276 -13.23 21.75 6.28
CA ASP A 276 -13.83 20.47 6.67
C ASP A 276 -12.81 19.34 6.67
N VAL A 277 -11.96 19.29 5.64
CA VAL A 277 -10.80 18.36 5.63
C VAL A 277 -9.78 18.76 6.70
N LYS A 278 -9.59 20.06 6.97
CA LYS A 278 -8.79 20.50 8.12
C LYS A 278 -9.40 20.04 9.43
N THR A 279 -10.72 20.10 9.58
CA THR A 279 -11.45 19.69 10.79
C THR A 279 -11.39 18.18 10.98
N ALA A 280 -11.50 17.39 9.90
CA ALA A 280 -11.34 15.94 9.95
C ALA A 280 -9.91 15.54 10.36
N VAL A 281 -8.89 16.08 9.68
CA VAL A 281 -7.47 15.84 10.04
C VAL A 281 -7.18 16.33 11.47
N TYR A 282 -7.77 17.45 11.87
CA TYR A 282 -7.61 18.01 13.21
C TYR A 282 -8.27 17.13 14.28
N ARG A 283 -9.50 16.62 14.05
CA ARG A 283 -10.18 15.68 14.94
C ARG A 283 -9.40 14.38 15.07
N THR A 284 -8.86 13.84 13.98
CA THR A 284 -8.00 12.64 14.03
C THR A 284 -6.70 12.90 14.77
N VAL A 285 -6.06 14.07 14.60
CA VAL A 285 -4.85 14.42 15.37
C VAL A 285 -5.17 14.61 16.85
N LEU A 286 -6.28 15.26 17.19
CA LEU A 286 -6.70 15.44 18.57
C LEU A 286 -7.11 14.12 19.25
N SER A 287 -7.85 13.25 18.58
CA SER A 287 -8.23 11.94 19.15
C SER A 287 -6.99 11.10 19.45
N ASN A 288 -6.02 11.08 18.55
CA ASN A 288 -4.74 10.42 18.78
C ASN A 288 -3.93 11.07 19.91
N LEU A 289 -4.02 12.40 20.10
CA LEU A 289 -3.33 13.09 21.20
C LEU A 289 -4.02 12.87 22.56
N ASP A 290 -5.34 12.75 22.59
CA ASP A 290 -6.10 12.44 23.80
C ASP A 290 -5.89 10.97 24.21
N GLU A 291 -5.87 10.03 23.26
CA GLU A 291 -5.46 8.63 23.50
C GLU A 291 -4.01 8.54 24.00
N MET A 292 -3.10 9.38 23.50
CA MET A 292 -1.72 9.45 23.97
C MET A 292 -1.55 10.15 25.32
N ARG A 293 -2.57 10.85 25.84
CA ARG A 293 -2.56 11.50 27.16
C ARG A 293 -3.06 10.59 28.27
N GLU A 294 -3.82 9.55 27.95
CA GLU A 294 -4.25 8.54 28.94
C GLU A 294 -3.13 7.55 29.29
N ASP A 295 -2.13 7.40 28.40
CA ASP A 295 -0.85 6.76 28.72
C ASP A 295 0.10 7.79 29.38
N ASP A 296 0.16 7.80 30.71
CA ASP A 296 0.99 8.69 31.57
C ASP A 296 2.52 8.69 31.26
N GLU A 297 2.98 7.95 30.24
CA GLU A 297 4.38 7.85 29.82
C GLU A 297 4.70 8.54 28.47
N CYS A 298 3.73 9.13 27.78
CA CYS A 298 3.99 9.82 26.50
C CYS A 298 4.45 11.28 26.69
N GLU A 299 5.77 11.47 26.85
CA GLU A 299 6.44 12.79 26.91
C GLU A 299 6.55 13.50 25.54
N TYR A 300 5.57 13.34 24.64
CA TYR A 300 5.54 14.05 23.36
C TYR A 300 4.75 15.36 23.48
N ASP A 301 5.41 16.41 23.96
CA ASP A 301 4.87 17.76 24.04
C ASP A 301 4.83 18.40 22.63
N PHE A 302 3.77 18.13 21.86
CA PHE A 302 3.57 18.76 20.56
C PHE A 302 3.28 20.25 20.74
N SER A 303 4.30 21.09 20.55
CA SER A 303 4.13 22.53 20.64
C SER A 303 3.14 23.03 19.57
N GLN A 304 2.43 24.13 19.84
CA GLN A 304 1.57 24.80 18.83
C GLN A 304 2.34 25.17 17.55
N LYS A 305 3.67 25.29 17.66
CA LYS A 305 4.56 25.53 16.52
C LYS A 305 4.75 24.27 15.68
N ASP A 306 4.80 23.08 16.28
CA ASP A 306 4.88 21.81 15.57
C ASP A 306 3.53 21.46 14.93
N MET A 307 2.44 21.74 15.63
CA MET A 307 1.09 21.68 15.05
C MET A 307 0.93 22.63 13.86
N GLY A 308 1.55 23.81 13.88
CA GLY A 308 1.56 24.75 12.74
C GLY A 308 2.45 24.32 11.56
N ARG A 309 3.47 23.50 11.79
CA ARG A 309 4.35 22.90 10.75
C ARG A 309 3.71 21.68 10.08
N ILE A 310 3.07 20.83 10.88
CA ILE A 310 1.95 19.99 10.45
C ILE A 310 0.85 20.97 9.98
N ILE A 311 -0.27 20.67 9.32
CA ILE A 311 -1.29 21.67 8.87
C ILE A 311 -0.90 22.93 8.03
N GLY A 312 0.34 23.42 7.99
CA GLY A 312 0.80 24.57 7.19
C GLY A 312 0.31 25.94 7.66
N LYS A 313 0.15 26.15 8.98
CA LYS A 313 -0.38 27.40 9.54
C LYS A 313 0.57 28.06 10.53
N SER A 314 0.51 29.38 10.64
CA SER A 314 1.24 30.10 11.68
C SER A 314 0.75 29.66 13.07
N GLN A 315 1.65 29.71 14.05
CA GLN A 315 1.29 29.41 15.45
C GLN A 315 0.08 30.24 15.91
N SER A 316 0.00 31.52 15.53
CA SER A 316 -1.15 32.39 15.85
C SER A 316 -2.47 31.92 15.23
N SER A 317 -2.43 31.29 14.05
CA SER A 317 -3.60 30.70 13.41
C SER A 317 -4.02 29.39 14.08
N VAL A 318 -3.06 28.61 14.59
CA VAL A 318 -3.30 27.42 15.42
C VAL A 318 -3.95 27.82 16.75
N SER A 319 -3.43 28.85 17.42
CA SER A 319 -4.01 29.33 18.69
C SER A 319 -5.44 29.86 18.54
N ARG A 320 -5.79 30.43 17.38
CA ARG A 320 -7.16 30.88 17.09
C ARG A 320 -8.09 29.68 16.87
N LEU A 321 -7.67 28.69 16.08
CA LEU A 321 -8.41 27.44 15.90
C LEU A 321 -8.64 26.70 17.22
N LEU A 322 -7.65 26.68 18.12
CA LEU A 322 -7.77 26.07 19.46
C LEU A 322 -8.74 26.80 20.39
N ARG A 323 -9.01 28.10 20.16
CA ARG A 323 -10.01 28.87 20.92
C ARG A 323 -11.41 28.73 20.35
N ASP A 324 -11.53 28.53 19.05
CA ASP A 324 -12.84 28.42 18.38
C ASP A 324 -13.42 26.99 18.50
N ALA A 325 -12.59 26.00 18.85
CA ALA A 325 -12.96 24.58 18.96
C ALA A 325 -13.24 24.10 20.41
N GLY A 326 -13.02 24.94 21.42
CA GLY A 326 -13.28 24.63 22.84
C GLY A 326 -14.27 25.61 23.45
#